data_AF-A0A7V6M2D4-F1
#
_entry.id   AF-A0A7V6M2D4-F1
#
_cell.length_a   1.000
_cell.length_b   1.000
_cell.length_c   1.000
_cell.angle_alpha   90.00
_cell.angle_beta   90.00
_cell.angle_gamma   90.00
#
_symmetry.space_group_name_H-M   'P 1'
#
loop_
_entity.id
_entity.type
_entity.pdbx_description
1 polymer ?
#
loop_
_entity_poly.entity_id
_entity_poly.type
_entity_poly.pdbx_seq_one_letter_code
_entity_poly.pdbx_strand_id
1 'polypeptide(L)'
;MSNELTIPQKEIENRICIFRNTQVMLDRDLAEMYQVETKVLNQAVKRNIERFPQRFRFQLTDNEKMELVTNCDRFESLKHSSVNPYAFTEQGIAMLSAVLRSDRAIKVSIQIINAFVEMRRFIASHSGLLRRMDGIERKQLETDQKLEQVFKALDNKESIPTQGVFFEGQIFDAYELASKIIRSAKNSIVLINNYIDENTLTHLTKKNKDVKVLLLTKSISKQLQL
;
A
#
# COMPACT_ATOMS: atom_id res chain seq x y z
N MET A 1 -24.65 -45.36 1.88
CA MET A 1 -24.51 -43.98 2.39
C MET A 1 -23.64 -43.23 1.40
N SER A 2 -24.25 -42.42 0.54
CA SER A 2 -23.55 -41.68 -0.49
C SER A 2 -22.78 -40.55 0.19
N ASN A 3 -21.44 -40.56 0.11
CA ASN A 3 -20.63 -39.43 0.54
C ASN A 3 -21.17 -38.17 -0.14
N GLU A 4 -21.77 -37.26 0.62
CA GLU A 4 -22.14 -35.95 0.13
C GLU A 4 -20.85 -35.19 -0.19
N LEU A 5 -20.53 -35.13 -1.48
CA LEU A 5 -19.50 -34.27 -2.05
C LEU A 5 -19.95 -32.81 -1.91
N THR A 6 -19.79 -32.27 -0.71
CA THR A 6 -20.04 -30.88 -0.39
C THR A 6 -18.71 -30.14 -0.45
N ILE A 7 -18.58 -29.20 -1.39
CA ILE A 7 -17.42 -28.31 -1.44
C ILE A 7 -17.67 -27.23 -0.38
N PRO A 8 -16.71 -26.94 0.52
CA PRO A 8 -16.88 -25.87 1.49
C PRO A 8 -17.24 -24.56 0.80
N GLN A 9 -18.30 -23.87 1.26
CA GLN A 9 -18.77 -22.63 0.64
C GLN A 9 -17.65 -21.58 0.51
N LYS A 10 -16.79 -21.46 1.52
CA LYS A 10 -15.63 -20.55 1.53
C LYS A 10 -14.65 -20.85 0.40
N GLU A 11 -14.51 -22.11 0.00
CA GLU A 11 -13.67 -22.48 -1.14
C GLU A 11 -14.26 -21.98 -2.46
N ILE A 12 -15.58 -22.03 -2.63
CA ILE A 12 -16.27 -21.49 -3.79
C ILE A 12 -16.11 -19.98 -3.86
N GLU A 13 -16.37 -19.30 -2.74
CA GLU A 13 -16.27 -17.83 -2.64
C GLU A 13 -14.87 -17.32 -3.00
N ASN A 14 -13.82 -17.99 -2.52
CA ASN A 14 -12.42 -17.63 -2.82
C ASN A 14 -12.03 -17.77 -4.31
N ARG A 15 -12.83 -18.50 -5.09
CA ARG A 15 -12.63 -18.68 -6.54
C ARG A 15 -13.47 -17.73 -7.39
N ILE A 16 -14.32 -16.90 -6.78
CA ILE A 16 -15.04 -15.84 -7.48
C ILE A 16 -14.11 -14.63 -7.63
N CYS A 17 -13.89 -14.20 -8.87
CA CYS A 17 -13.10 -13.02 -9.22
C CYS A 17 -14.01 -11.93 -9.78
N ILE A 18 -13.52 -10.69 -9.81
CA ILE A 18 -14.23 -9.57 -10.45
C ILE A 18 -13.43 -9.13 -11.67
N PHE A 19 -14.03 -9.26 -12.86
CA PHE A 19 -13.48 -8.74 -14.10
C PHE A 19 -14.56 -7.94 -14.82
N ARG A 20 -14.19 -6.76 -15.36
CA ARG A 20 -15.12 -5.87 -16.08
C ARG A 20 -16.39 -5.61 -15.25
N ASN A 21 -16.20 -5.31 -13.96
CA ASN A 21 -17.26 -5.06 -12.96
C ASN A 21 -18.27 -6.20 -12.80
N THR A 22 -17.89 -7.43 -13.19
CA THR A 22 -18.77 -8.59 -13.15
C THR A 22 -18.10 -9.70 -12.33
N GLN A 23 -18.85 -10.30 -11.41
CA GLN A 23 -18.41 -11.51 -10.70
C GLN A 23 -18.35 -12.67 -11.69
N VAL A 24 -17.20 -13.35 -11.72
CA VAL A 24 -16.93 -14.45 -12.64
C VAL A 24 -16.12 -15.55 -11.95
N MET A 25 -16.23 -16.77 -12.48
CA MET A 25 -15.34 -17.89 -12.14
C MET A 25 -14.60 -18.34 -13.39
N LEU A 26 -13.34 -18.72 -13.25
CA LEU A 26 -12.49 -19.11 -14.38
C LEU A 26 -12.70 -20.57 -14.77
N ASP A 27 -12.52 -20.88 -16.06
CA ASP A 27 -12.65 -22.24 -16.61
C ASP A 27 -11.82 -23.27 -15.88
N ARG A 28 -10.62 -22.91 -15.44
CA ARG A 28 -9.73 -23.78 -14.67
C ARG A 28 -10.33 -24.17 -13.32
N ASP A 29 -10.81 -23.19 -12.56
CA ASP A 29 -11.46 -23.43 -11.26
C ASP A 29 -12.74 -24.26 -11.42
N LEU A 30 -13.56 -23.90 -12.41
CA LEU A 30 -14.77 -24.65 -12.73
C LEU A 30 -14.46 -26.10 -13.11
N ALA A 31 -13.45 -26.30 -13.96
CA ALA A 31 -13.03 -27.62 -14.41
C ALA A 31 -12.53 -28.48 -13.24
N GLU A 32 -11.73 -27.91 -12.34
CA GLU A 32 -11.26 -28.58 -11.13
C GLU A 32 -12.42 -28.99 -10.22
N MET A 33 -13.35 -28.07 -9.95
CA MET A 33 -14.52 -28.35 -9.11
C MET A 33 -15.42 -29.43 -9.73
N TYR A 34 -15.61 -29.39 -11.05
CA TYR A 34 -16.36 -30.40 -11.80
C TYR A 34 -15.60 -31.72 -12.03
N GLN A 35 -14.31 -31.80 -11.65
CA GLN A 35 -13.43 -32.94 -11.95
C GLN A 35 -13.37 -33.29 -13.44
N VAL A 36 -13.18 -32.28 -14.27
CA VAL A 36 -12.94 -32.43 -15.71
C VAL A 36 -11.69 -31.65 -16.09
N GLU A 37 -11.07 -32.01 -17.21
CA GLU A 37 -10.00 -31.17 -17.75
C GLU A 37 -10.58 -29.84 -18.27
N THR A 38 -9.83 -28.75 -18.11
CA THR A 38 -10.21 -27.41 -18.61
C THR A 38 -10.47 -27.42 -20.11
N LYS A 39 -9.70 -28.22 -20.87
CA LYS A 39 -9.89 -28.41 -22.31
C LYS A 39 -11.23 -29.07 -22.63
N VAL A 40 -11.63 -30.07 -21.85
CA VAL A 40 -12.91 -30.79 -22.02
C VAL A 40 -14.08 -29.86 -21.72
N LEU A 41 -14.01 -29.09 -20.64
CA LEU A 41 -15.02 -28.07 -20.30
C LEU A 41 -15.19 -27.06 -21.45
N ASN A 42 -14.09 -26.49 -21.92
CA ASN A 42 -14.12 -25.51 -23.02
C ASN A 42 -14.60 -26.13 -24.35
N GLN A 43 -14.30 -27.40 -24.61
CA GLN A 43 -14.82 -28.11 -25.78
C GLN A 43 -16.34 -28.31 -25.69
N ALA A 44 -16.87 -28.67 -24.52
CA ALA A 44 -18.30 -28.82 -24.29
C ALA A 44 -19.04 -27.49 -24.52
N VAL A 45 -18.47 -26.38 -24.06
CA VAL A 45 -18.97 -25.03 -24.32
C VAL A 45 -18.93 -24.70 -25.80
N LYS A 46 -17.82 -24.97 -26.49
CA LYS A 46 -17.68 -24.69 -27.93
C LYS A 46 -18.73 -25.43 -28.78
N ARG A 47 -19.09 -26.67 -28.40
CA ARG A 47 -20.17 -27.44 -29.05
C ARG A 47 -21.57 -26.85 -28.82
N ASN A 48 -21.73 -25.99 -27.81
CA ASN A 48 -23.01 -25.42 -27.38
C ASN A 48 -22.95 -23.88 -27.39
N ILE A 49 -22.15 -23.28 -28.26
CA ILE A 49 -21.78 -21.86 -28.19
C ILE A 49 -22.98 -20.90 -28.24
N GLU A 50 -24.09 -21.30 -28.89
CA GLU A 50 -25.34 -20.53 -28.94
C GLU A 50 -25.92 -20.24 -27.54
N ARG A 51 -25.61 -21.08 -26.55
CA ARG A 51 -26.03 -20.89 -25.15
C ARG A 51 -25.13 -19.91 -24.39
N PHE A 52 -23.97 -19.55 -24.94
CA PHE A 52 -22.94 -18.74 -24.26
C PHE A 52 -22.71 -17.42 -25.01
N PRO A 53 -23.66 -16.48 -24.98
CA PRO A 53 -23.42 -15.13 -25.46
C PRO A 53 -22.25 -14.49 -24.69
N GLN A 54 -21.62 -13.47 -25.27
CA GLN A 54 -20.43 -12.81 -24.70
C GLN A 54 -20.61 -12.33 -23.25
N ARG A 55 -21.82 -11.90 -22.89
CA ARG A 55 -22.16 -11.50 -21.51
C ARG A 55 -22.15 -12.65 -20.50
N PHE A 56 -22.27 -13.89 -20.95
CA PHE A 56 -22.28 -15.07 -20.07
C PHE A 56 -20.88 -15.66 -19.92
N ARG A 57 -20.07 -15.55 -20.98
CA ARG A 57 -18.72 -16.06 -21.05
C ARG A 57 -17.87 -15.19 -21.97
N PHE A 58 -16.67 -14.84 -21.52
CA PHE A 58 -15.68 -14.14 -22.33
C PHE A 58 -14.27 -14.63 -22.02
N GLN A 59 -13.34 -14.43 -22.95
CA GLN A 59 -11.93 -14.72 -22.73
C GLN A 59 -11.25 -13.51 -22.09
N LEU A 60 -10.37 -13.75 -21.12
CA LEU A 60 -9.54 -12.69 -20.57
C LEU A 60 -8.54 -12.17 -21.61
N THR A 61 -8.23 -10.88 -21.54
CA THR A 61 -7.12 -10.25 -22.26
C THR A 61 -5.78 -10.61 -21.61
N ASP A 62 -4.67 -10.33 -22.30
CA ASP A 62 -3.35 -10.58 -21.74
C ASP A 62 -3.08 -9.75 -20.47
N ASN A 63 -3.60 -8.51 -20.43
CA ASN A 63 -3.52 -7.65 -19.25
C ASN A 63 -4.32 -8.21 -18.08
N GLU A 64 -5.57 -8.63 -18.32
CA GLU A 64 -6.43 -9.25 -17.29
C GLU A 64 -5.83 -10.58 -16.78
N LYS A 65 -5.20 -11.37 -17.65
CA LYS A 65 -4.46 -12.58 -17.25
C LYS A 65 -3.25 -12.23 -16.40
N MET A 66 -2.48 -11.20 -16.77
CA MET A 66 -1.30 -10.80 -15.99
C MET A 66 -1.70 -10.37 -14.58
N GLU A 67 -2.73 -9.53 -14.47
CA GLU A 67 -3.31 -9.11 -13.20
C GLU A 67 -3.75 -10.30 -12.35
N LEU A 68 -4.43 -11.28 -12.96
CA LEU A 68 -4.84 -12.52 -12.31
C LEU A 68 -3.64 -13.27 -11.70
N VAL A 69 -2.56 -13.44 -12.47
CA VAL A 69 -1.35 -14.17 -12.05
C VAL A 69 -0.63 -13.43 -10.93
N THR A 70 -0.56 -12.10 -10.99
CA THR A 70 0.09 -11.28 -9.97
C THR A 70 -0.66 -11.31 -8.64
N ASN A 71 -1.99 -11.36 -8.67
CA ASN A 71 -2.82 -11.27 -7.48
C ASN A 71 -3.15 -12.63 -6.84
N CYS A 72 -2.86 -13.74 -7.52
CA CYS A 72 -3.28 -15.07 -7.08
C CYS A 72 -2.26 -16.15 -7.46
N ASP A 73 -1.50 -16.63 -6.47
CA ASP A 73 -0.47 -17.67 -6.63
C ASP A 73 -1.00 -18.96 -7.28
N ARG A 74 -2.27 -19.33 -7.05
CA ARG A 74 -2.88 -20.52 -7.67
C ARG A 74 -2.92 -20.49 -9.20
N PHE A 75 -2.78 -19.30 -9.80
CA PHE A 75 -2.74 -19.11 -11.24
C PHE A 75 -1.33 -18.93 -11.79
N GLU A 76 -0.28 -19.14 -10.99
CA GLU A 76 1.12 -18.95 -11.44
C GLU A 76 1.45 -19.76 -12.70
N SER A 77 0.88 -20.97 -12.84
CA SER A 77 1.05 -21.79 -14.05
C SER A 77 0.41 -21.19 -15.33
N LEU A 78 -0.41 -20.13 -15.23
CA LEU A 78 -0.90 -19.36 -16.39
C LEU A 78 0.13 -18.32 -16.88
N LYS A 79 1.17 -18.00 -16.10
CA LYS A 79 2.20 -17.01 -16.46
C LYS A 79 2.87 -17.31 -17.81
N HIS A 80 3.12 -18.60 -18.06
CA HIS A 80 3.75 -19.08 -19.29
C HIS A 80 2.75 -19.69 -20.28
N SER A 81 1.45 -19.64 -19.98
CA SER A 81 0.41 -20.15 -20.87
C SER A 81 0.20 -19.20 -22.05
N SER A 82 0.28 -19.76 -23.26
CA SER A 82 -0.08 -19.07 -24.50
C SER A 82 -1.58 -18.88 -24.68
N VAL A 83 -2.40 -19.54 -23.85
CA VAL A 83 -3.86 -19.48 -23.93
C VAL A 83 -4.42 -18.76 -22.71
N ASN A 84 -5.22 -17.73 -22.97
CA ASN A 84 -5.91 -16.98 -21.92
C ASN A 84 -7.14 -17.74 -21.42
N PRO A 85 -7.39 -17.74 -20.10
CA PRO A 85 -8.52 -18.45 -19.53
C PRO A 85 -9.84 -17.80 -19.93
N TYR A 86 -10.90 -18.61 -19.90
CA TYR A 86 -12.27 -18.11 -20.04
C TYR A 86 -12.89 -17.82 -18.68
N ALA A 87 -13.58 -16.69 -18.59
CA ALA A 87 -14.36 -16.27 -17.45
C ALA A 87 -15.84 -16.56 -17.69
N PHE A 88 -16.52 -17.06 -16.66
CA PHE A 88 -17.95 -17.40 -16.68
C PHE A 88 -18.67 -16.63 -15.59
N THR A 89 -19.73 -15.94 -15.98
CA THR A 89 -20.68 -15.33 -15.04
C THR A 89 -21.58 -16.38 -14.39
N GLU A 90 -22.38 -16.00 -13.39
CA GLU A 90 -23.44 -16.85 -12.83
C GLU A 90 -24.33 -17.47 -13.93
N GLN A 91 -24.75 -16.67 -14.92
CA GLN A 91 -25.57 -17.15 -16.03
C GLN A 91 -24.81 -18.12 -16.93
N GLY A 92 -23.52 -17.89 -17.15
CA GLY A 92 -22.65 -18.83 -17.87
C GLY A 92 -22.51 -20.16 -17.13
N ILE A 93 -22.42 -20.13 -15.80
CA ILE A 93 -22.35 -21.32 -14.95
C ILE A 93 -23.68 -22.07 -14.97
N ALA A 94 -24.81 -21.36 -14.95
CA ALA A 94 -26.13 -21.96 -15.15
C ALA A 94 -26.28 -22.61 -16.54
N MET A 95 -25.63 -22.07 -17.58
CA MET A 95 -25.59 -22.73 -18.89
C MET A 95 -24.68 -23.98 -18.88
N LEU A 96 -23.59 -23.96 -18.10
CA LEU A 96 -22.73 -25.13 -17.92
C LEU A 96 -23.48 -26.31 -17.29
N SER A 97 -24.39 -26.08 -16.34
CA SER A 97 -25.17 -27.17 -15.72
C SER A 97 -26.13 -27.87 -16.69
N ALA A 98 -26.52 -27.20 -17.79
CA ALA A 98 -27.32 -27.80 -18.86
C ALA A 98 -26.46 -28.62 -19.86
N VAL A 99 -25.15 -28.33 -19.91
CA VAL A 99 -24.19 -28.96 -20.84
C VAL A 99 -23.44 -30.12 -20.16
N LEU A 100 -23.00 -29.93 -18.93
CA LEU A 100 -22.29 -30.91 -18.11
C LEU A 100 -23.31 -31.68 -17.27
N ARG A 101 -23.56 -32.93 -17.64
CA ARG A 101 -24.64 -33.76 -17.06
C ARG A 101 -24.19 -34.73 -15.97
N SER A 102 -22.95 -34.68 -15.51
CA SER A 102 -22.52 -35.56 -14.41
C SER A 102 -23.18 -35.14 -13.10
N ASP A 103 -23.50 -36.09 -12.23
CA ASP A 103 -24.11 -35.81 -10.92
C ASP A 103 -23.27 -34.82 -10.10
N ARG A 104 -21.94 -34.92 -10.23
CA ARG A 104 -21.00 -33.98 -9.62
C ARG A 104 -21.15 -32.58 -10.20
N ALA A 105 -21.15 -32.42 -11.52
CA ALA A 105 -21.29 -31.12 -12.15
C ALA A 105 -22.61 -30.45 -11.76
N ILE A 106 -23.72 -31.20 -11.74
CA ILE A 106 -25.03 -30.69 -11.32
C ILE A 106 -24.97 -30.16 -9.89
N LYS A 107 -24.47 -30.96 -8.93
CA LYS A 107 -24.39 -30.58 -7.50
C LYS A 107 -23.48 -29.38 -7.28
N VAL A 108 -22.31 -29.36 -7.92
CA VAL A 108 -21.34 -28.28 -7.81
C VAL A 108 -21.89 -27.00 -8.42
N SER A 109 -22.56 -27.06 -9.59
CA SER A 109 -23.17 -25.88 -10.20
C SER A 109 -24.21 -25.24 -9.28
N ILE A 110 -25.03 -26.04 -8.59
CA ILE A 110 -26.00 -25.54 -7.60
C ILE A 110 -25.28 -24.81 -6.46
N GLN A 111 -24.20 -25.40 -5.92
CA GLN A 111 -23.42 -24.76 -4.85
C GLN A 111 -22.78 -23.44 -5.31
N ILE A 112 -22.23 -23.41 -6.53
CA ILE A 112 -21.63 -22.19 -7.08
C ILE A 112 -22.69 -21.11 -7.28
N ILE A 113 -23.84 -21.42 -7.88
CA ILE A 113 -24.92 -20.45 -8.09
C ILE A 113 -25.39 -19.89 -6.73
N ASN A 114 -25.55 -20.74 -5.71
CA ASN A 114 -25.92 -20.29 -4.37
C ASN A 114 -24.89 -19.31 -3.79
N ALA A 115 -23.58 -19.57 -3.96
CA ALA A 115 -22.54 -18.66 -3.50
C ALA A 115 -22.60 -17.28 -4.20
N PHE A 116 -22.85 -17.26 -5.52
CA PHE A 116 -23.04 -16.01 -6.26
C PHE A 116 -24.26 -15.22 -5.75
N VAL A 117 -25.38 -15.90 -5.48
CA VAL A 117 -26.60 -15.28 -4.95
C VAL A 117 -26.36 -14.69 -3.55
N GLU A 118 -25.73 -15.45 -2.65
CA GLU A 118 -25.42 -14.99 -1.30
C GLU A 118 -24.45 -13.81 -1.31
N MET A 119 -23.42 -13.84 -2.16
CA MET A 119 -22.47 -12.73 -2.29
C MET A 119 -23.16 -11.46 -2.81
N ARG A 120 -24.10 -11.58 -3.77
CA ARG A 120 -24.91 -10.45 -4.23
C ARG A 120 -25.80 -9.90 -3.12
N ARG A 121 -26.45 -10.77 -2.35
CA ARG A 121 -27.28 -10.36 -1.19
C ARG A 121 -26.45 -9.67 -0.12
N PHE A 122 -25.25 -10.16 0.16
CA PHE A 122 -24.32 -9.57 1.10
C PHE A 122 -23.93 -8.14 0.70
N ILE A 123 -23.51 -7.95 -0.56
CA ILE A 123 -23.14 -6.62 -1.08
C ILE A 123 -24.34 -5.66 -1.04
N ALA A 124 -25.52 -6.13 -1.45
CA ALA A 124 -26.73 -5.30 -1.45
C ALA A 124 -27.14 -4.86 -0.03
N SER A 125 -27.13 -5.79 0.93
CA SER A 125 -27.50 -5.53 2.33
C SER A 125 -26.48 -4.66 3.09
N HIS A 126 -25.21 -4.68 2.69
CA HIS A 126 -24.13 -3.91 3.33
C HIS A 126 -23.69 -2.67 2.53
N SER A 127 -24.44 -2.28 1.51
CA SER A 127 -24.16 -1.10 0.66
C SER A 127 -23.99 0.21 1.47
N GLY A 128 -24.71 0.36 2.57
CA GLY A 128 -24.56 1.49 3.49
C GLY A 128 -23.22 1.52 4.24
N LEU A 129 -22.65 0.35 4.56
CA LEU A 129 -21.32 0.25 5.18
C LEU A 129 -20.22 0.55 4.16
N LEU A 130 -20.34 0.07 2.93
CA LEU A 130 -19.41 0.39 1.84
C LEU A 130 -19.32 1.91 1.63
N ARG A 131 -20.45 2.62 1.59
CA ARG A 131 -20.47 4.09 1.53
C ARG A 131 -19.77 4.77 2.70
N ARG A 132 -19.84 4.19 3.91
CA ARG A 132 -19.12 4.73 5.08
C ARG A 132 -17.62 4.51 4.97
N MET A 133 -17.17 3.40 4.39
CA MET A 133 -15.75 3.15 4.11
C MET A 133 -15.19 4.18 3.12
N ASP A 134 -15.90 4.47 2.03
CA ASP A 134 -15.50 5.54 1.08
C ASP A 134 -15.32 6.89 1.78
N GLY A 135 -16.18 7.18 2.77
CA GLY A 135 -16.08 8.39 3.58
C GLY A 135 -14.85 8.42 4.50
N ILE A 136 -14.42 7.27 5.01
CA ILE A 136 -13.21 7.15 5.83
C ILE A 136 -11.97 7.32 4.95
N GLU A 137 -11.91 6.66 3.78
CA GLU A 137 -10.79 6.79 2.84
C GLU A 137 -10.57 8.23 2.39
N ARG A 138 -11.65 8.98 2.08
CA ARG A 138 -11.54 10.41 1.77
C ARG A 138 -10.97 11.22 2.93
N LYS A 139 -11.47 11.00 4.15
CA LYS A 139 -10.97 11.70 5.34
C LYS A 139 -9.49 11.38 5.60
N GLN A 140 -9.06 10.16 5.30
CA GLN A 140 -7.66 9.77 5.43
C GLN A 140 -6.79 10.51 4.42
N LEU A 141 -7.17 10.54 3.13
CA LEU A 141 -6.47 11.31 2.11
C LEU A 141 -6.39 12.81 2.45
N GLU A 142 -7.49 13.40 2.94
CA GLU A 142 -7.49 14.79 3.42
C GLU A 142 -6.56 15.01 4.61
N THR A 143 -6.47 14.03 5.51
CA THR A 143 -5.58 14.07 6.67
C THR A 143 -4.12 13.99 6.25
N ASP A 144 -3.78 13.11 5.31
CA ASP A 144 -2.43 12.97 4.77
C ASP A 144 -1.97 14.27 4.09
N GLN A 145 -2.85 14.92 3.33
CA GLN A 145 -2.57 16.22 2.73
C GLN A 145 -2.32 17.31 3.79
N LYS A 146 -3.13 17.35 4.85
CA LYS A 146 -2.94 18.30 5.96
C LYS A 146 -1.63 18.03 6.71
N LEU A 147 -1.28 16.77 6.93
CA LEU A 147 -0.01 16.40 7.55
C LEU A 147 1.18 16.81 6.68
N GLU A 148 1.11 16.61 5.36
CA GLU A 148 2.15 17.08 4.46
C GLU A 148 2.33 18.60 4.51
N GLN A 149 1.24 19.36 4.62
CA GLN A 149 1.29 20.82 4.82
C GLN A 149 1.94 21.20 6.16
N VAL A 150 1.58 20.51 7.24
CA VAL A 150 2.19 20.71 8.56
C VAL A 150 3.69 20.39 8.52
N PHE A 151 4.07 19.26 7.92
CA PHE A 151 5.48 18.89 7.77
C PHE A 151 6.24 19.91 6.94
N LYS A 152 5.70 20.39 5.81
CA LYS A 152 6.31 21.49 5.05
C LYS A 152 6.47 22.76 5.86
N ALA A 153 5.49 23.10 6.71
CA ALA A 153 5.58 24.26 7.60
C ALA A 153 6.63 24.09 8.70
N LEU A 154 6.84 22.86 9.20
CA LEU A 154 7.88 22.52 10.18
C LEU A 154 9.29 22.41 9.54
N ASP A 155 9.36 21.96 8.29
CA ASP A 155 10.59 21.84 7.50
C ASP A 155 11.06 23.18 6.93
N ASN A 156 10.33 24.28 7.16
CA ASN A 156 10.82 25.63 6.91
C ASN A 156 12.01 25.93 7.83
N LYS A 157 13.18 25.43 7.44
CA LYS A 157 14.53 25.71 7.94
C LYS A 157 14.99 27.15 7.64
N GLU A 158 14.10 28.03 7.18
CA GLU A 158 14.43 29.38 6.74
C GLU A 158 14.44 30.45 7.83
N SER A 159 14.16 30.09 9.08
CA SER A 159 14.50 30.99 10.20
C SER A 159 15.45 30.32 11.15
N ILE A 160 16.73 30.69 11.05
CA ILE A 160 17.57 30.82 12.24
C ILE A 160 16.70 31.53 13.29
N PRO A 161 16.52 31.00 14.51
CA PRO A 161 15.67 31.62 15.50
C PRO A 161 15.99 33.12 15.62
N THR A 162 15.10 33.99 15.14
CA THR A 162 15.34 35.45 15.08
C THR A 162 15.53 36.04 16.48
N GLN A 163 15.10 35.29 17.50
CA GLN A 163 15.11 35.67 18.90
C GLN A 163 16.35 35.18 19.67
N GLY A 164 17.28 34.43 19.04
CA GLY A 164 18.49 33.95 19.71
C GLY A 164 18.25 32.93 20.83
N VAL A 165 17.07 32.28 20.81
CA VAL A 165 16.69 31.22 21.75
C VAL A 165 16.83 29.87 21.02
N PHE A 166 17.56 28.96 21.65
CA PHE A 166 17.81 27.61 21.13
C PHE A 166 17.31 26.56 22.12
N PHE A 167 16.70 25.50 21.61
CA PHE A 167 16.26 24.34 22.37
C PHE A 167 17.36 23.28 22.44
N GLU A 168 17.24 22.36 23.40
CA GLU A 168 18.14 21.22 23.55
C GLU A 168 18.19 20.40 22.26
N GLY A 169 19.40 20.15 21.73
CA GLY A 169 19.63 19.48 20.44
C GLY A 169 19.91 20.41 19.25
N GLN A 170 19.64 21.72 19.35
CA GLN A 170 19.95 22.71 18.29
C GLN A 170 21.41 23.19 18.31
N ILE A 171 22.35 22.25 18.47
CA ILE A 171 23.78 22.55 18.66
C ILE A 171 24.36 23.23 17.43
N PHE A 172 23.99 22.77 16.23
CA PHE A 172 24.50 23.33 14.97
C PHE A 172 24.05 24.78 14.76
N ASP A 173 22.77 25.08 14.98
CA ASP A 173 22.21 26.43 14.80
C ASP A 173 22.82 27.41 15.80
N ALA A 174 22.98 27.00 17.07
CA ALA A 174 23.63 27.79 18.10
C ALA A 174 25.11 28.06 17.76
N TYR A 175 25.82 27.04 17.25
CA TYR A 175 27.22 27.18 16.81
C TYR A 175 27.36 28.09 15.60
N GLU A 176 26.41 28.04 14.66
CA GLU A 176 26.38 28.93 13.49
C GLU A 176 26.19 30.39 13.91
N LEU A 177 25.24 30.66 14.81
CA LEU A 177 25.01 32.01 15.34
C LEU A 177 26.25 32.53 16.08
N ALA A 178 26.81 31.74 16.99
CA ALA A 178 28.02 32.10 17.72
C ALA A 178 29.18 32.40 16.75
N SER A 179 29.34 31.59 15.70
CA SER A 179 30.32 31.85 14.64
C SER A 179 30.08 33.18 13.90
N LYS A 180 28.83 33.50 13.59
CA LYS A 180 28.45 34.78 12.96
C LYS A 180 28.78 35.96 13.86
N ILE A 181 28.44 35.88 15.15
CA ILE A 181 28.74 36.93 16.14
C ILE A 181 30.26 37.15 16.24
N ILE A 182 31.05 36.09 16.43
CA ILE A 182 32.51 36.17 16.55
C ILE A 182 33.15 36.82 15.31
N ARG A 183 32.74 36.41 14.11
CA ARG A 183 33.27 36.99 12.85
C ARG A 183 32.87 38.44 12.65
N SER A 184 31.69 38.83 13.12
CA SER A 184 31.16 40.20 12.95
C SER A 184 31.76 41.22 13.93
N ALA A 185 32.43 40.77 14.99
CA ALA A 185 33.02 41.63 16.00
C ALA A 185 34.12 42.52 15.40
N LYS A 186 34.09 43.82 15.76
CA LYS A 186 35.04 44.83 15.27
C LYS A 186 36.06 45.30 16.32
N ASN A 187 35.68 45.33 17.59
CA ASN A 187 36.48 45.96 18.66
C ASN A 187 36.93 44.95 19.72
N SER A 188 35.98 44.27 20.36
CA SER A 188 36.27 43.30 21.40
C SER A 188 35.19 42.23 21.53
N ILE A 189 35.55 41.09 22.12
CA ILE A 189 34.67 40.01 22.54
C ILE A 189 34.92 39.76 24.03
N VAL A 190 33.85 39.75 24.83
CA VAL A 190 33.91 39.35 26.24
C VAL A 190 33.13 38.05 26.37
N LEU A 191 33.82 36.96 26.70
CA LEU A 191 33.21 35.66 26.94
C LEU A 191 33.15 35.39 28.44
N ILE A 192 31.93 35.28 28.97
CA ILE A 192 31.67 34.92 30.36
C ILE A 192 31.07 33.53 30.37
N ASN A 193 31.82 32.54 30.85
CA ASN A 193 31.35 31.16 30.90
C ASN A 193 31.92 30.44 32.11
N ASN A 194 31.13 29.53 32.70
CA ASN A 194 31.59 28.69 33.80
C ASN A 194 32.56 27.59 33.34
N TYR A 195 32.62 27.32 32.03
CA TYR A 195 33.50 26.33 31.44
C TYR A 195 34.07 26.83 30.11
N ILE A 196 35.39 26.80 29.98
CA ILE A 196 36.13 27.15 28.75
C ILE A 196 37.10 26.00 28.47
N ASP A 197 37.07 25.50 27.24
CA ASP A 197 37.89 24.40 26.74
C ASP A 197 38.60 24.78 25.42
N GLU A 198 39.37 23.84 24.87
CA GLU A 198 40.08 24.03 23.60
C GLU A 198 39.14 24.33 22.42
N ASN A 199 37.94 23.74 22.40
CA ASN A 199 36.94 24.02 21.36
C ASN A 199 36.48 25.47 21.39
N THR A 200 36.24 26.00 22.59
CA THR A 200 35.86 27.40 22.81
C THR A 200 36.94 28.34 22.29
N LEU A 201 38.21 28.06 22.60
CA LEU A 201 39.35 28.85 22.12
C LEU A 201 39.50 28.76 20.59
N THR A 202 39.41 27.56 20.04
CA THR A 202 39.45 27.31 18.59
C THR A 202 38.35 28.08 17.88
N HIS A 203 37.15 28.12 18.46
CA HIS A 203 36.03 28.87 17.89
C HIS A 203 36.30 30.38 17.88
N LEU A 204 36.88 30.92 18.95
CA LEU A 204 37.26 32.32 19.07
C LEU A 204 38.38 32.74 18.10
N THR A 205 39.18 31.80 17.57
CA THR A 205 40.17 32.12 16.52
C THR A 205 39.55 32.66 15.23
N LYS A 206 38.25 32.42 15.01
CA LYS A 206 37.50 32.95 13.85
C LYS A 206 37.27 34.48 13.92
N LYS A 207 37.68 35.15 15.01
CA LYS A 207 37.60 36.61 15.15
C LYS A 207 38.53 37.31 14.15
N ASN A 208 38.28 38.59 13.89
CA ASN A 208 39.25 39.44 13.17
C ASN A 208 40.53 39.64 13.99
N LYS A 209 41.67 39.82 13.31
CA LYS A 209 43.01 39.88 13.96
C LYS A 209 43.08 40.92 15.08
N ASP A 210 42.53 42.10 14.86
CA ASP A 210 42.62 43.25 15.78
C ASP A 210 41.58 43.23 16.91
N VAL A 211 40.67 42.27 16.92
CA VAL A 211 39.62 42.15 17.95
C VAL A 211 40.22 41.61 19.24
N LYS A 212 40.09 42.34 20.35
CA LYS A 212 40.55 41.88 21.67
C LYS A 212 39.57 40.86 22.26
N VAL A 213 40.07 39.82 22.93
CA VAL A 213 39.22 38.85 23.62
C VAL A 213 39.53 38.87 25.11
N LEU A 214 38.48 39.04 25.92
CA LEU A 214 38.55 38.87 27.36
C LEU A 214 37.75 37.62 27.75
N LEU A 215 38.41 36.70 28.43
CA LEU A 215 37.81 35.45 28.92
C LEU A 215 37.61 35.55 30.43
N LEU A 216 36.36 35.43 30.88
CA LEU A 216 36.00 35.42 32.29
C LEU A 216 35.40 34.05 32.62
N THR A 217 36.13 33.26 33.41
CA THR A 217 35.68 31.94 33.88
C THR A 217 35.84 31.83 35.39
N LYS A 218 34.91 31.09 36.01
CA LYS A 218 34.93 30.82 37.45
C LYS A 218 36.12 29.94 37.86
N SER A 219 36.55 29.03 36.98
CA SER A 219 37.67 28.11 37.20
C SER A 219 38.48 27.95 35.93
N ILE A 220 39.81 28.05 36.05
CA ILE A 220 40.74 27.73 34.97
C ILE A 220 40.91 26.22 34.95
N SER A 221 40.53 25.57 33.85
CA SER A 221 40.71 24.12 33.69
C SER A 221 42.21 23.80 33.64
N LYS A 222 42.61 22.60 34.09
CA LYS A 222 44.02 22.17 34.05
C LYS A 222 44.63 22.22 32.64
N GLN A 223 43.81 22.06 31.61
CA GLN A 223 44.20 22.16 30.20
C GLN A 223 44.56 23.58 29.76
N LEU A 224 44.10 24.60 30.49
CA LEU A 224 44.36 26.02 30.23
C LEU A 224 45.40 26.63 31.18
N GLN A 225 45.96 25.83 32.09
CA GLN A 225 47.10 26.22 32.91
C GLN A 225 48.37 26.06 32.06
N LEU A 226 48.78 27.15 31.41
CA LEU A 226 50.05 27.26 30.67
C LEU A 226 51.25 27.29 31.62
#